data_AF-A0A7L3FY03-F1
#
_entry.id   AF-A0A7L3FY03-F1
#
_cell.length_a   1.000
_cell.length_b   1.000
_cell.length_c   1.000
_cell.angle_alpha   90.00
_cell.angle_beta   90.00
_cell.angle_gamma   90.00
#
_symmetry.space_group_name_H-M   'P 1'
#
loop_
_entity.id
_entity.type
_entity.pdbx_description
1 polymer ?
#
loop_
_entity_poly.entity_id
_entity_poly.type
_entity_poly.pdbx_seq_one_letter_code
_entity_poly.pdbx_strand_id
1 'polypeptide(L)'
;MFPLVQRCCFHTPAQLRKLTIPRLPPYGKNKTTCSSLGLHHLQRGVHLISRASSLNLASVYATKLRAFHTSVPSFKKKTPKESETKLQQSMGLLKDSPKPAVYISLAGLIPFVAIPLAMVTQGTYCPQLAFAQLTYGAVTASFLGGMRWGFALPENSPAKPDWLNLANSTVPPLFAWQALLFKDITHGALMLIMALGIALHYDLSLLPTYPRWFKVLRVVGTLVMVLSLLATMAFKTASEQQPCD
;
A
#
# COMPACT_ATOMS: atom_id res chain seq x y z
N MET A 1 8.51 25.72 -34.60
CA MET A 1 9.59 24.72 -34.79
C MET A 1 9.60 23.81 -33.58
N PHE A 2 9.05 22.59 -33.73
CA PHE A 2 9.40 21.33 -33.05
C PHE A 2 8.34 20.27 -33.43
N PRO A 3 8.40 19.66 -34.64
CA PRO A 3 7.81 18.35 -34.87
C PRO A 3 8.94 17.32 -34.99
N LEU A 4 8.90 16.29 -34.15
CA LEU A 4 9.59 14.98 -34.19
C LEU A 4 9.54 14.51 -32.73
N VAL A 5 8.69 13.56 -32.34
CA VAL A 5 8.89 12.14 -32.58
C VAL A 5 7.53 11.45 -32.70
N GLN A 6 7.25 10.96 -33.91
CA GLN A 6 6.24 9.95 -34.19
C GLN A 6 6.98 8.64 -34.48
N ARG A 7 6.38 7.52 -34.02
CA ARG A 7 6.71 6.10 -34.30
C ARG A 7 7.49 5.35 -33.22
N CYS A 8 6.76 4.84 -32.23
CA CYS A 8 6.87 3.42 -31.88
C CYS A 8 5.50 2.79 -32.15
N CYS A 9 5.42 2.04 -33.24
CA CYS A 9 4.24 1.32 -33.69
C CYS A 9 3.92 0.19 -32.70
N PHE A 10 2.76 0.25 -32.05
CA PHE A 10 2.13 -0.94 -31.50
C PHE A 10 1.58 -1.76 -32.67
N HIS A 11 2.23 -2.87 -32.99
CA HIS A 11 1.65 -3.89 -33.87
C HIS A 11 0.61 -4.69 -33.07
N THR A 12 -0.65 -4.28 -33.14
CA THR A 12 -1.80 -5.11 -32.78
C THR A 12 -2.25 -5.90 -34.02
N PRO A 13 -2.27 -7.25 -34.00
CA PRO A 13 -2.97 -8.00 -35.02
C PRO A 13 -4.48 -7.98 -34.70
N ALA A 14 -5.20 -7.04 -35.30
CA ALA A 14 -6.66 -7.05 -35.32
C ALA A 14 -7.15 -8.18 -36.25
N GLN A 15 -7.48 -9.34 -35.69
CA GLN A 15 -8.24 -10.38 -36.39
C GLN A 15 -9.69 -9.92 -36.52
N LEU A 16 -10.00 -9.34 -37.67
CA LEU A 16 -11.30 -8.82 -38.07
C LEU A 16 -12.27 -9.98 -38.39
N ARG A 17 -12.98 -10.50 -37.37
CA ARG A 17 -14.05 -11.49 -37.59
C ARG A 17 -15.32 -10.74 -38.03
N LYS A 18 -15.62 -10.81 -39.33
CA LYS A 18 -16.84 -10.26 -39.94
C LYS A 18 -18.11 -10.93 -39.36
N LEU A 19 -19.03 -10.07 -38.90
CA LEU A 19 -20.49 -10.10 -39.00
C LEU A 19 -21.22 -11.47 -38.93
N THR A 20 -22.11 -11.60 -37.95
CA THR A 20 -23.55 -11.85 -38.21
C THR A 20 -24.36 -11.39 -36.98
N ILE A 21 -25.08 -10.28 -37.12
CA ILE A 21 -26.09 -9.79 -36.18
C ILE A 21 -27.43 -10.43 -36.57
N PRO A 22 -28.11 -11.21 -35.71
CA PRO A 22 -29.49 -11.60 -35.97
C PRO A 22 -30.41 -10.41 -35.68
N ARG A 23 -31.07 -9.92 -36.74
CA ARG A 23 -32.10 -8.88 -36.68
C ARG A 23 -33.35 -9.41 -35.98
N LEU A 24 -33.88 -8.59 -35.07
CA LEU A 24 -35.24 -8.70 -34.52
C LEU A 24 -36.29 -8.69 -35.64
N PRO A 25 -37.33 -9.55 -35.58
CA PRO A 25 -38.50 -9.40 -36.43
C PRO A 25 -39.46 -8.33 -35.87
N PRO A 26 -40.06 -7.47 -36.72
CA PRO A 26 -41.15 -6.61 -36.33
C PRO A 26 -42.51 -7.30 -36.53
N TYR A 27 -43.51 -6.76 -35.84
CA TYR A 27 -44.93 -6.73 -36.24
C TYR A 27 -45.88 -7.83 -35.74
N GLY A 28 -46.89 -7.41 -34.98
CA GLY A 28 -48.08 -8.18 -34.64
C GLY A 28 -48.95 -7.49 -33.57
N LYS A 29 -49.78 -6.52 -33.97
CA LYS A 29 -50.90 -5.97 -33.15
C LYS A 29 -51.85 -7.13 -32.76
N ASN A 30 -52.49 -7.15 -31.58
CA ASN A 30 -53.86 -6.66 -31.41
C ASN A 30 -54.35 -6.74 -29.93
N LYS A 31 -54.86 -5.59 -29.45
CA LYS A 31 -56.11 -5.34 -28.67
C LYS A 31 -56.32 -5.87 -27.22
N THR A 32 -56.54 -4.87 -26.34
CA THR A 32 -57.52 -4.77 -25.22
C THR A 32 -57.45 -5.84 -24.12
N THR A 33 -57.27 -5.52 -22.83
CA THR A 33 -58.30 -4.90 -21.98
C THR A 33 -57.68 -4.38 -20.67
N CYS A 34 -58.11 -3.18 -20.26
CA CYS A 34 -57.90 -2.59 -18.94
C CYS A 34 -59.00 -3.11 -17.99
N SER A 35 -58.65 -3.55 -16.78
CA SER A 35 -59.55 -3.51 -15.61
C SER A 35 -58.76 -3.59 -14.31
N SER A 36 -59.06 -2.63 -13.46
CA SER A 36 -58.64 -2.38 -12.08
C SER A 36 -59.40 -3.24 -11.05
N LEU A 37 -58.93 -3.13 -9.80
CA LEU A 37 -59.63 -3.31 -8.52
C LEU A 37 -59.78 -4.73 -7.95
N GLY A 38 -59.29 -4.87 -6.71
CA GLY A 38 -59.50 -6.03 -5.85
C GLY A 38 -58.71 -5.92 -4.54
N LEU A 39 -59.09 -4.94 -3.70
CA LEU A 39 -58.54 -4.68 -2.37
C LEU A 39 -59.41 -5.41 -1.32
N HIS A 40 -58.85 -6.37 -0.59
CA HIS A 40 -59.42 -6.97 0.64
C HIS A 40 -58.25 -7.20 1.61
N HIS A 41 -58.08 -6.39 2.66
CA HIS A 41 -58.77 -6.39 3.95
C HIS A 41 -58.29 -7.50 4.92
N LEU A 42 -57.35 -7.10 5.80
CA LEU A 42 -57.36 -7.26 7.27
C LEU A 42 -57.42 -8.68 7.85
N GLN A 43 -56.37 -9.09 8.60
CA GLN A 43 -56.53 -9.30 10.05
C GLN A 43 -55.20 -9.33 10.82
N ARG A 44 -55.22 -8.58 11.93
CA ARG A 44 -54.24 -8.38 12.99
C ARG A 44 -54.43 -9.49 14.05
N GLY A 45 -53.34 -10.02 14.62
CA GLY A 45 -53.37 -10.95 15.74
C GLY A 45 -52.17 -10.76 16.66
N VAL A 46 -52.38 -10.07 17.78
CA VAL A 46 -51.48 -9.93 18.93
C VAL A 46 -51.83 -11.02 19.94
N HIS A 47 -50.85 -11.73 20.50
CA HIS A 47 -50.97 -12.33 21.82
C HIS A 47 -49.62 -12.31 22.56
N LEU A 48 -49.61 -11.56 23.67
CA LEU A 48 -48.65 -11.59 24.77
C LEU A 48 -49.26 -12.42 25.93
N ILE A 49 -48.41 -12.78 26.91
CA ILE A 49 -48.71 -13.33 28.27
C ILE A 49 -48.87 -14.88 28.29
N SER A 50 -48.32 -15.70 29.20
CA SER A 50 -47.35 -15.61 30.30
C SER A 50 -47.33 -16.99 31.01
N ARG A 51 -46.24 -17.28 31.76
CA ARG A 51 -46.18 -18.08 33.01
C ARG A 51 -45.95 -19.60 32.89
N ALA A 52 -45.17 -20.31 33.70
CA ALA A 52 -43.98 -20.04 34.53
C ALA A 52 -43.44 -21.40 35.06
N SER A 53 -42.16 -21.41 35.47
CA SER A 53 -41.56 -22.22 36.55
C SER A 53 -41.22 -23.71 36.31
N SER A 54 -39.92 -24.01 36.22
CA SER A 54 -39.26 -24.76 37.30
C SER A 54 -37.76 -24.44 37.36
N LEU A 55 -37.31 -24.09 38.56
CA LEU A 55 -35.92 -23.89 38.94
C LEU A 55 -35.20 -25.25 38.99
N ASN A 56 -33.99 -25.32 38.47
CA ASN A 56 -32.96 -26.17 39.07
C ASN A 56 -31.65 -25.41 39.13
N LEU A 57 -31.23 -25.20 40.38
CA LEU A 57 -29.98 -24.62 40.84
C LEU A 57 -28.92 -25.72 40.89
N ALA A 58 -27.67 -25.32 40.66
CA ALA A 58 -26.42 -26.00 41.00
C ALA A 58 -25.97 -27.21 40.14
N SER A 59 -25.01 -26.92 39.26
CA SER A 59 -23.77 -27.68 39.23
C SER A 59 -22.64 -26.72 38.87
N VAL A 60 -21.94 -26.25 39.90
CA VAL A 60 -20.69 -25.51 39.79
C VAL A 60 -19.67 -26.45 39.18
N TYR A 61 -19.48 -26.39 37.87
CA TYR A 61 -18.35 -27.06 37.24
C TYR A 61 -17.12 -26.17 37.42
N ALA A 62 -16.32 -26.51 38.42
CA ALA A 62 -15.00 -25.94 38.65
C ALA A 62 -14.08 -26.33 37.49
N THR A 63 -14.10 -25.55 36.41
CA THR A 63 -13.08 -25.60 35.35
C THR A 63 -11.79 -25.03 35.92
N LYS A 64 -11.00 -25.94 36.47
CA LYS A 64 -9.55 -25.90 36.71
C LYS A 64 -8.86 -24.73 35.97
N LEU A 65 -8.58 -23.64 36.69
CA LEU A 65 -7.62 -22.61 36.28
C LEU A 65 -6.28 -23.30 36.05
N ARG A 66 -5.93 -23.55 34.79
CA ARG A 66 -4.56 -23.89 34.41
C ARG A 66 -3.71 -22.65 34.64
N ALA A 67 -2.77 -22.78 35.57
CA ALA A 67 -1.78 -21.77 35.88
C ALA A 67 -1.11 -21.28 34.58
N PHE A 68 -1.08 -19.96 34.44
CA PHE A 68 -0.31 -19.27 33.44
C PHE A 68 1.17 -19.64 33.61
N HIS A 69 1.70 -20.46 32.69
CA HIS A 69 3.14 -20.50 32.48
C HIS A 69 3.51 -19.33 31.58
N THR A 70 3.79 -18.19 32.20
CA THR A 70 4.47 -17.05 31.56
C THR A 70 5.93 -17.43 31.34
N SER A 71 6.22 -18.05 30.19
CA SER A 71 7.59 -18.04 29.69
C SER A 71 7.84 -16.65 29.09
N VAL A 72 8.68 -15.88 29.76
CA VAL A 72 9.23 -14.62 29.24
C VAL A 72 9.91 -14.95 27.91
N PRO A 73 9.55 -14.32 26.77
CA PRO A 73 10.35 -14.45 25.57
C PRO A 73 11.67 -13.74 25.86
N SER A 74 12.71 -14.54 26.17
CA SER A 74 14.07 -14.06 26.29
C SER A 74 14.39 -13.30 25.01
N PHE A 75 14.62 -12.00 25.17
CA PHE A 75 15.07 -11.10 24.13
C PHE A 75 16.48 -11.56 23.72
N LYS A 76 16.55 -12.54 22.82
CA LYS A 76 17.81 -12.94 22.19
C LYS A 76 18.33 -11.72 21.44
N LYS A 77 19.29 -11.04 22.06
CA LYS A 77 20.17 -10.04 21.46
C LYS A 77 20.73 -10.65 20.18
N LYS A 78 20.19 -10.25 19.02
CA LYS A 78 20.70 -10.68 17.71
C LYS A 78 22.18 -10.34 17.65
N THR A 79 23.01 -11.36 17.49
CA THR A 79 24.45 -11.22 17.35
C THR A 79 24.79 -10.54 16.01
N PRO A 80 25.83 -9.69 15.97
CA PRO A 80 26.27 -8.97 14.75
C PRO A 80 26.47 -9.87 13.51
N LYS A 81 26.82 -11.15 13.73
CA LYS A 81 26.98 -12.14 12.66
C LYS A 81 25.71 -12.36 11.83
N GLU A 82 24.50 -12.35 12.39
CA GLU A 82 23.28 -12.61 11.59
C GLU A 82 22.98 -11.48 10.60
N SER A 83 23.26 -10.22 10.97
CA SER A 83 23.07 -9.07 10.07
C SER A 83 24.12 -9.03 8.96
N GLU A 84 25.37 -9.36 9.27
CA GLU A 84 26.46 -9.38 8.29
C GLU A 84 26.22 -10.45 7.22
N THR A 85 25.86 -11.68 7.61
CA THR A 85 25.56 -12.75 6.65
C THR A 85 24.36 -12.40 5.77
N LYS A 86 23.32 -11.76 6.34
CA LYS A 86 22.12 -11.34 5.61
C LYS A 86 22.43 -10.24 4.59
N LEU A 87 23.37 -9.34 4.90
CA LEU A 87 23.80 -8.26 4.01
C LEU A 87 24.72 -8.78 2.90
N GLN A 88 25.64 -9.69 3.20
CA GLN A 88 26.46 -10.34 2.17
C GLN A 88 25.59 -11.17 1.21
N GLN A 89 24.60 -11.88 1.74
CA GLN A 89 23.65 -12.64 0.93
C GLN A 89 22.75 -11.74 0.07
N SER A 90 22.36 -10.56 0.57
CA SER A 90 21.59 -9.59 -0.21
C SER A 90 22.41 -8.96 -1.33
N MET A 91 23.71 -8.72 -1.12
CA MET A 91 24.64 -8.27 -2.17
C MET A 91 24.79 -9.31 -3.28
N GLY A 92 24.85 -10.60 -2.93
CA GLY A 92 24.82 -11.70 -3.91
C GLY A 92 23.56 -11.68 -4.77
N LEU A 93 22.39 -11.50 -4.14
CA LEU A 93 21.09 -11.44 -4.84
C LEU A 93 20.92 -10.20 -5.73
N LEU A 94 21.56 -9.08 -5.39
CA LEU A 94 21.55 -7.88 -6.24
C LEU A 94 22.42 -8.06 -7.49
N LYS A 95 23.44 -8.94 -7.44
CA LYS A 95 24.29 -9.22 -8.61
C LYS A 95 23.52 -9.89 -9.76
N ASP A 96 22.44 -10.61 -9.43
CA ASP A 96 21.55 -11.28 -10.38
C ASP A 96 20.48 -10.34 -10.97
N SER A 97 20.43 -9.08 -10.51
CA SER A 97 19.43 -8.12 -10.99
C SER A 97 19.81 -7.50 -12.34
N PRO A 98 18.82 -7.06 -13.14
CA PRO A 98 19.09 -6.26 -14.33
C PRO A 98 19.84 -4.96 -13.94
N LYS A 99 21.03 -4.75 -14.51
CA LYS A 99 21.86 -3.56 -14.23
C LYS A 99 21.08 -2.24 -14.30
N PRO A 100 20.20 -2.00 -15.30
CA PRO A 100 19.41 -0.76 -15.35
C PRO A 100 18.53 -0.55 -14.13
N ALA A 101 17.93 -1.62 -13.58
CA ALA A 101 17.07 -1.53 -12.41
C ALA A 101 17.84 -1.04 -11.18
N VAL A 102 19.08 -1.51 -10.99
CA VAL A 102 19.94 -1.06 -9.89
C VAL A 102 20.32 0.40 -10.07
N TYR A 103 20.84 0.78 -11.24
CA TYR A 103 21.29 2.16 -11.48
C TYR A 103 20.16 3.18 -11.34
N ILE A 104 19.00 2.90 -11.93
CA ILE A 104 17.84 3.80 -11.84
C ILE A 104 17.32 3.87 -10.41
N SER A 105 17.27 2.74 -9.69
CA SER A 105 16.82 2.74 -8.31
C SER A 105 17.76 3.50 -7.38
N LEU A 106 19.08 3.35 -7.56
CA LEU A 106 20.08 4.11 -6.81
C LEU A 106 20.01 5.61 -7.14
N ALA A 107 19.84 5.97 -8.42
CA ALA A 107 19.67 7.36 -8.82
C ALA A 107 18.42 7.99 -8.21
N GLY A 108 17.32 7.23 -8.08
CA GLY A 108 16.10 7.67 -7.39
C GLY A 108 16.29 7.94 -5.89
N LEU A 109 17.37 7.47 -5.26
CA LEU A 109 17.65 7.77 -3.85
C LEU A 109 18.41 9.09 -3.65
N ILE A 110 18.87 9.73 -4.72
CA ILE A 110 19.70 10.94 -4.64
C ILE A 110 18.98 12.06 -3.87
N PRO A 111 17.73 12.44 -4.16
CA PRO A 111 17.10 13.54 -3.43
C PRO A 111 16.88 13.23 -1.94
N PHE A 112 16.69 11.95 -1.59
CA PHE A 112 16.61 11.53 -0.19
C PHE A 112 17.94 11.73 0.53
N VAL A 113 19.06 11.30 -0.04
CA VAL A 113 20.35 11.39 0.65
C VAL A 113 20.94 12.80 0.59
N ALA A 114 20.81 13.48 -0.55
CA ALA A 114 21.42 14.78 -0.79
C ALA A 114 20.88 15.87 0.15
N ILE A 115 19.59 15.85 0.48
CA ILE A 115 18.97 16.89 1.30
C ILE A 115 19.48 16.91 2.76
N PRO A 116 19.40 15.82 3.55
CA PRO A 116 19.96 15.80 4.90
C PRO A 116 21.48 16.00 4.87
N LEU A 117 22.18 15.48 3.85
CA LEU A 117 23.62 15.75 3.69
C LEU A 117 23.91 17.24 3.49
N ALA A 118 23.13 17.92 2.64
CA ALA A 118 23.26 19.36 2.43
C ALA A 118 23.05 20.15 3.73
N MET A 119 22.03 19.79 4.53
CA MET A 119 21.80 20.42 5.84
C MET A 119 22.97 20.21 6.80
N VAL A 120 23.52 19.00 6.85
CA VAL A 120 24.71 18.70 7.66
C VAL A 120 25.91 19.52 7.21
N THR A 121 26.15 19.64 5.89
CA THR A 121 27.28 20.43 5.38
C THR A 121 27.11 21.94 5.61
N GLN A 122 25.89 22.45 5.59
CA GLN A 122 25.58 23.86 5.83
C GLN A 122 25.50 24.20 7.32
N GLY A 123 25.33 23.20 8.18
CA GLY A 123 25.13 23.39 9.62
C GLY A 123 23.80 24.01 10.01
N THR A 124 22.86 24.16 9.06
CA THR A 124 21.61 24.91 9.27
C THR A 124 20.41 24.16 8.69
N TYR A 125 19.31 24.14 9.45
CA TYR A 125 18.08 23.50 9.01
C TYR A 125 17.36 24.38 7.99
N CYS A 126 17.05 23.82 6.82
CA CYS A 126 16.35 24.52 5.75
C CYS A 126 14.96 23.89 5.52
N PRO A 127 13.86 24.54 5.96
CA PRO A 127 12.52 23.96 5.86
C PRO A 127 12.07 23.72 4.41
N GLN A 128 12.54 24.53 3.47
CA GLN A 128 12.25 24.38 2.04
C GLN A 128 12.86 23.07 1.49
N LEU A 129 14.10 22.75 1.87
CA LEU A 129 14.73 21.49 1.50
C LEU A 129 14.03 20.30 2.15
N ALA A 130 13.68 20.39 3.44
CA ALA A 130 12.93 19.33 4.11
C ALA A 130 11.57 19.07 3.43
N PHE A 131 10.86 20.14 3.05
CA PHE A 131 9.62 20.03 2.31
C PHE A 131 9.81 19.43 0.91
N ALA A 132 10.90 19.78 0.21
CA ALA A 132 11.25 19.18 -1.08
C ALA A 132 11.51 17.67 -0.95
N GLN A 133 12.20 17.24 0.11
CA GLN A 133 12.43 15.83 0.43
C GLN A 133 11.11 15.10 0.69
N LEU A 134 10.23 15.70 1.49
CA LEU A 134 8.90 15.16 1.80
C LEU A 134 8.07 15.01 0.52
N THR A 135 8.05 16.05 -0.32
CA THR A 135 7.34 16.05 -1.60
C THR A 135 7.88 14.98 -2.55
N TYR A 136 9.20 14.87 -2.68
CA TYR A 136 9.82 13.83 -3.49
C TYR A 136 9.49 12.43 -2.99
N GLY A 137 9.47 12.24 -1.67
CA GLY A 137 9.06 10.97 -1.09
C GLY A 137 7.59 10.65 -1.30
N ALA A 138 6.70 11.66 -1.30
CA ALA A 138 5.30 11.47 -1.64
C ALA A 138 5.10 11.04 -3.11
N VAL A 139 5.87 11.64 -4.04
CA VAL A 139 5.93 11.20 -5.45
C VAL A 139 6.40 9.75 -5.54
N THR A 140 7.46 9.41 -4.80
CA THR A 140 8.01 8.06 -4.76
C THR A 140 6.95 7.06 -4.28
N ALA A 141 6.34 7.28 -3.11
CA ALA A 141 5.29 6.44 -2.55
C ALA A 141 4.10 6.25 -3.51
N SER A 142 3.74 7.30 -4.26
CA SER A 142 2.68 7.24 -5.28
C SER A 142 3.09 6.36 -6.46
N PHE A 143 4.33 6.47 -6.93
CA PHE A 143 4.89 5.55 -7.94
C PHE A 143 4.88 4.10 -7.44
N LEU A 144 5.17 3.86 -6.15
CA LEU A 144 5.11 2.50 -5.56
C LEU A 144 3.71 1.91 -5.63
N GLY A 145 2.69 2.72 -5.34
CA GLY A 145 1.29 2.33 -5.54
C GLY A 145 1.00 1.98 -7.00
N GLY A 146 1.38 2.86 -7.92
CA GLY A 146 1.17 2.68 -9.36
C GLY A 146 1.85 1.43 -9.95
N MET A 147 3.04 1.06 -9.46
CA MET A 147 3.74 -0.15 -9.90
C MET A 147 2.89 -1.42 -9.75
N ARG A 148 2.00 -1.47 -8.76
CA ARG A 148 1.13 -2.62 -8.52
C ARG A 148 0.11 -2.82 -9.65
N TRP A 149 -0.40 -1.75 -10.25
CA TRP A 149 -1.22 -1.83 -11.46
C TRP A 149 -0.39 -2.41 -12.61
N GLY A 150 0.83 -1.91 -12.81
CA GLY A 150 1.74 -2.42 -13.83
C GLY A 150 2.07 -3.91 -13.69
N PHE A 151 2.15 -4.41 -12.45
CA PHE A 151 2.34 -5.83 -12.19
C PHE A 151 1.06 -6.65 -12.39
N ALA A 152 -0.11 -6.16 -12.01
CA ALA A 152 -1.35 -6.94 -12.01
C ALA A 152 -2.11 -6.98 -13.35
N LEU A 153 -1.87 -6.02 -14.25
CA LEU A 153 -2.62 -5.90 -15.51
C LEU A 153 -2.26 -6.92 -16.61
N PRO A 154 -1.00 -7.38 -16.78
CA PRO A 154 -0.68 -8.35 -17.84
C PRO A 154 -1.49 -9.65 -17.69
N GLU A 155 -2.00 -10.20 -18.80
CA GLU A 155 -2.87 -11.40 -18.80
C GLU A 155 -2.25 -12.61 -18.09
N ASN A 156 -0.93 -12.76 -18.20
CA ASN A 156 -0.17 -13.86 -17.61
C ASN A 156 0.51 -13.47 -16.28
N SER A 157 0.07 -12.39 -15.65
CA SER A 157 0.65 -11.97 -14.37
C SER A 157 0.29 -12.95 -13.25
N PRO A 158 1.24 -13.26 -12.35
CA PRO A 158 0.92 -13.98 -11.12
C PRO A 158 -0.02 -13.23 -10.18
N ALA A 159 -0.11 -11.90 -10.29
CA ALA A 159 -1.06 -11.08 -9.55
C ALA A 159 -2.26 -10.76 -10.44
N LYS A 160 -3.47 -10.94 -9.92
CA LYS A 160 -4.70 -10.62 -10.65
C LYS A 160 -5.14 -9.18 -10.38
N PRO A 161 -5.82 -8.51 -11.32
CA PRO A 161 -6.40 -7.18 -11.10
C PRO A 161 -7.70 -7.28 -10.28
N ASP A 162 -7.61 -7.88 -9.10
CA ASP A 162 -8.73 -7.99 -8.16
C ASP A 162 -8.77 -6.80 -7.18
N TRP A 163 -9.87 -6.68 -6.45
CA TRP A 163 -10.07 -5.60 -5.48
C TRP A 163 -8.95 -5.50 -4.46
N LEU A 164 -8.40 -6.64 -4.01
CA LEU A 164 -7.32 -6.65 -3.03
C LEU A 164 -6.03 -6.06 -3.60
N ASN A 165 -5.67 -6.39 -4.84
CA ASN A 165 -4.49 -5.82 -5.49
C ASN A 165 -4.68 -4.35 -5.84
N LEU A 166 -5.83 -3.99 -6.41
CA LEU A 166 -6.08 -2.64 -6.90
C LEU A 166 -6.35 -1.65 -5.75
N ALA A 167 -7.12 -2.01 -4.72
CA ALA A 167 -7.36 -1.12 -3.59
C ALA A 167 -6.08 -0.86 -2.78
N ASN A 168 -5.26 -1.89 -2.56
CA ASN A 168 -3.99 -1.75 -1.83
C ASN A 168 -2.97 -0.88 -2.57
N SER A 169 -3.08 -0.74 -3.90
CA SER A 169 -2.25 0.19 -4.67
C SER A 169 -2.51 1.66 -4.32
N THR A 170 -3.71 1.98 -3.84
CA THR A 170 -4.15 3.35 -3.55
C THR A 170 -3.78 3.80 -2.14
N VAL A 171 -3.52 2.86 -1.22
CA VAL A 171 -3.22 3.19 0.17
C VAL A 171 -1.92 4.00 0.31
N PRO A 172 -0.78 3.62 -0.29
CA PRO A 172 0.44 4.43 -0.21
C PRO A 172 0.30 5.88 -0.73
N PRO A 173 -0.27 6.15 -1.94
CA PRO A 173 -0.44 7.52 -2.41
C PRO A 173 -1.39 8.35 -1.54
N LEU A 174 -2.42 7.75 -0.92
CA LEU A 174 -3.30 8.48 0.00
C LEU A 174 -2.57 8.94 1.27
N PHE A 175 -1.78 8.05 1.88
CA PHE A 175 -0.95 8.41 3.03
C PHE A 175 0.11 9.45 2.66
N ALA A 176 0.72 9.30 1.48
CA ALA A 176 1.68 10.25 0.95
C ALA A 176 1.07 11.64 0.70
N TRP A 177 -0.14 11.71 0.15
CA TRP A 177 -0.86 12.97 -0.02
C TRP A 177 -1.20 13.59 1.34
N GLN A 178 -1.69 12.79 2.29
CA GLN A 178 -1.98 13.26 3.64
C GLN A 178 -0.73 13.79 4.36
N ALA A 179 0.44 13.20 4.12
CA ALA A 179 1.72 13.67 4.64
C ALA A 179 2.02 15.13 4.24
N LEU A 180 1.65 15.54 3.02
CA LEU A 180 1.86 16.89 2.52
C LEU A 180 0.90 17.94 3.09
N LEU A 181 -0.20 17.50 3.71
CA LEU A 181 -1.18 18.41 4.31
C LEU A 181 -0.80 18.83 5.74
N PHE A 182 0.17 18.16 6.37
CA PHE A 182 0.67 18.57 7.68
C PHE A 182 1.51 19.84 7.56
N LYS A 183 1.21 20.83 8.42
CA LYS A 183 2.03 22.04 8.54
C LYS A 183 3.41 21.75 9.13
N ASP A 184 3.48 20.77 10.03
CA ASP A 184 4.72 20.34 10.64
C ASP A 184 5.36 19.19 9.84
N ILE A 185 6.60 19.43 9.38
CA ILE A 185 7.42 18.47 8.66
C ILE A 185 7.61 17.17 9.43
N THR A 186 7.69 17.19 10.77
CA THR A 186 7.87 15.97 11.56
C THR A 186 6.67 15.02 11.38
N HIS A 187 5.45 15.55 11.50
CA HIS A 187 4.22 14.78 11.32
C HIS A 187 4.08 14.27 9.87
N GLY A 188 4.39 15.12 8.89
CA GLY A 188 4.43 14.73 7.49
C GLY A 188 5.43 13.60 7.22
N ALA A 189 6.66 13.72 7.74
CA ALA A 189 7.71 12.71 7.56
C ALA A 189 7.33 11.37 8.20
N LEU A 190 6.74 11.37 9.40
CA LEU A 190 6.22 10.15 10.03
C LEU A 190 5.12 9.49 9.19
N MET A 191 4.16 10.28 8.69
CA MET A 191 3.10 9.78 7.80
C MET A 191 3.68 9.19 6.51
N LEU A 192 4.71 9.82 5.95
CA LEU A 192 5.40 9.33 4.76
C LEU A 192 6.19 8.04 5.04
N ILE A 193 6.85 7.92 6.19
CA ILE A 193 7.51 6.68 6.62
C ILE A 193 6.49 5.54 6.71
N MET A 194 5.30 5.81 7.24
CA MET A 194 4.20 4.84 7.26
C MET A 194 3.77 4.45 5.84
N ALA A 195 3.60 5.41 4.92
CA ALA A 195 3.27 5.14 3.51
C ALA A 195 4.31 4.21 2.83
N LEU A 196 5.60 4.50 3.01
CA LEU A 196 6.70 3.70 2.49
C LEU A 196 6.74 2.30 3.12
N GLY A 197 6.47 2.20 4.43
CA GLY A 197 6.37 0.94 5.14
C GLY A 197 5.21 0.07 4.66
N ILE A 198 4.04 0.66 4.45
CA ILE A 198 2.86 -0.01 3.89
C ILE A 198 3.17 -0.53 2.48
N ALA A 199 3.76 0.32 1.62
CA ALA A 199 4.15 -0.08 0.27
C ALA A 199 5.14 -1.26 0.30
N LEU A 200 6.17 -1.21 1.15
CA LEU A 200 7.11 -2.31 1.32
C LEU A 200 6.43 -3.58 1.83
N HIS A 201 5.55 -3.47 2.82
CA HIS A 201 4.81 -4.60 3.35
C HIS A 201 3.94 -5.27 2.28
N TYR A 202 3.29 -4.49 1.42
CA TYR A 202 2.49 -5.00 0.31
C TYR A 202 3.34 -5.69 -0.76
N ASP A 203 4.53 -5.16 -1.06
CA ASP A 203 5.48 -5.78 -2.00
C ASP A 203 6.02 -7.12 -1.48
N LEU A 204 6.24 -7.25 -0.17
CA LEU A 204 6.80 -8.46 0.43
C LEU A 204 5.76 -9.53 0.73
N SER A 205 4.61 -9.13 1.27
CA SER A 205 3.61 -10.04 1.82
C SER A 205 2.54 -10.41 0.80
N LEU A 206 2.07 -9.45 0.01
CA LEU A 206 0.95 -9.65 -0.91
C LEU A 206 1.42 -9.99 -2.33
N LEU A 207 2.71 -9.83 -2.62
CA LEU A 207 3.32 -10.17 -3.92
C LEU A 207 4.52 -11.11 -3.74
N PRO A 208 4.29 -12.33 -3.20
CA PRO A 208 5.35 -13.30 -3.00
C PRO A 208 6.06 -13.67 -4.30
N THR A 209 5.40 -13.50 -5.44
CA THR A 209 5.92 -13.83 -6.78
C THR A 209 6.92 -12.82 -7.33
N TYR A 210 7.16 -11.69 -6.66
CA TYR A 210 8.24 -10.80 -7.10
C TYR A 210 9.60 -11.51 -7.08
N PRO A 211 10.46 -11.24 -8.08
CA PRO A 211 11.84 -11.73 -8.07
C PRO A 211 12.55 -11.33 -6.78
N ARG A 212 13.37 -12.25 -6.25
CA ARG A 212 14.10 -12.01 -4.97
C ARG A 212 14.95 -10.75 -5.02
N TRP A 213 15.64 -10.49 -6.14
CA TRP A 213 16.45 -9.30 -6.33
C TRP A 213 15.62 -8.01 -6.22
N PHE A 214 14.39 -8.01 -6.72
CA PHE A 214 13.50 -6.85 -6.64
C PHE A 214 13.11 -6.61 -5.19
N LYS A 215 12.69 -7.65 -4.45
CA LYS A 215 12.37 -7.52 -3.02
C LYS A 215 13.52 -6.96 -2.20
N VAL A 216 14.75 -7.41 -2.47
CA VAL A 216 15.95 -6.86 -1.81
C VAL A 216 16.11 -5.38 -2.14
N LEU A 217 15.98 -5.00 -3.41
CA LEU A 217 16.07 -3.61 -3.86
C LEU A 217 15.01 -2.73 -3.18
N ARG A 218 13.78 -3.22 -3.02
CA ARG A 218 12.70 -2.54 -2.30
C ARG A 218 13.03 -2.34 -0.82
N VAL A 219 13.53 -3.37 -0.14
CA VAL A 219 13.92 -3.27 1.27
C VAL A 219 15.04 -2.26 1.47
N VAL A 220 16.11 -2.37 0.68
CA VAL A 220 17.28 -1.47 0.79
C VAL A 220 16.89 -0.03 0.47
N GLY A 221 16.15 0.19 -0.63
CA GLY A 221 15.67 1.52 -1.01
C GLY A 221 14.80 2.15 0.08
N THR A 222 13.81 1.42 0.59
CA THR A 222 12.95 1.92 1.68
C THR A 222 13.74 2.20 2.95
N LEU A 223 14.72 1.37 3.31
CA LEU A 223 15.57 1.63 4.47
C LEU A 223 16.34 2.94 4.31
N VAL A 224 16.97 3.18 3.14
CA VAL A 224 17.69 4.42 2.86
C VAL A 224 16.75 5.62 2.93
N MET A 225 15.57 5.55 2.32
CA MET A 225 14.56 6.62 2.36
C MET A 225 14.13 6.95 3.79
N VAL A 226 13.84 5.92 4.60
CA VAL A 226 13.40 6.10 5.99
C VAL A 226 14.53 6.70 6.85
N LEU A 227 15.75 6.17 6.75
CA LEU A 227 16.89 6.71 7.50
C LEU A 227 17.19 8.17 7.12
N SER A 228 17.06 8.51 5.84
CA SER A 228 17.19 9.88 5.35
C SER A 228 16.12 10.82 5.94
N LEU A 229 14.85 10.40 5.99
CA LEU A 229 13.78 11.18 6.60
C LEU A 229 13.98 11.35 8.11
N LEU A 230 14.42 10.29 8.80
CA LEU A 230 14.77 10.33 10.22
C LEU A 230 15.93 11.31 10.48
N ALA A 231 16.95 11.32 9.62
CA ALA A 231 18.06 12.25 9.73
C ALA A 231 17.61 13.72 9.60
N THR A 232 16.72 14.02 8.65
CA THR A 232 16.14 15.36 8.50
C THR A 232 15.32 15.78 9.74
N MET A 233 14.53 14.87 10.31
CA MET A 233 13.81 15.14 11.56
C MET A 233 14.76 15.38 12.74
N ALA A 234 15.80 14.56 12.88
CA ALA A 234 16.80 14.73 13.93
C ALA A 234 17.50 16.11 13.81
N PHE A 235 17.84 16.52 12.59
CA PHE A 235 18.47 17.81 12.33
C PHE A 235 17.56 18.99 12.68
N LYS A 236 16.26 18.89 12.36
CA LYS A 236 15.23 19.85 12.78
C LYS A 236 15.21 19.97 14.31
N THR A 237 15.13 18.85 15.02
CA THR A 237 15.07 18.86 16.50
C THR A 237 16.34 19.41 17.15
N ALA A 238 17.51 19.14 16.57
CA ALA A 238 18.78 19.69 17.05
C ALA A 238 18.85 21.21 16.85
N SER A 239 18.33 21.71 15.73
CA SER A 239 18.30 23.15 15.43
C SER A 239 17.34 23.91 16.34
N GLU A 240 16.23 23.29 16.75
CA GLU A 240 15.28 23.88 17.72
C GLU A 240 15.85 23.95 19.15
N GLN A 241 16.88 23.15 19.47
CA GLN A 241 17.49 23.10 20.80
C GLN A 241 18.64 24.08 21.01
N GLN A 242 19.15 24.74 19.96
CA GLN A 242 20.18 25.78 20.11
C GLN A 242 19.54 27.04 20.71
N PRO A 243 19.88 27.44 21.95
CA PRO A 243 19.41 28.69 22.52
C PRO A 243 19.98 29.88 21.73
N CYS A 244 19.20 30.95 21.56
CA CYS A 244 19.71 32.22 21.04
C CYS A 244 20.69 32.80 22.07
N ASP A 245 21.98 32.72 21.77
CA ASP A 245 23.04 33.50 22.44
C ASP A 245 23.00 34.97 22.01
#